data_AF-N1S829-F1
#
_entry.id   AF-N1S829-F1
#
_cell.length_a   1.000
_cell.length_b   1.000
_cell.length_c   1.000
_cell.angle_alpha   90.00
_cell.angle_beta   90.00
_cell.angle_gamma   90.00
#
_symmetry.space_group_name_H-M   'P 1'
#
loop_
_entity.id
_entity.type
_entity.pdbx_description
1 polymer ?
#
loop_
_entity_poly.entity_id
_entity_poly.type
_entity_poly.pdbx_seq_one_letter_code
_entity_poly.pdbx_strand_id
1 'polypeptide(L)'
;MSSTHPDIDSRVQKALVGTKFQVSKLEKITGGSVNWIYKAELVRPLYNGEEEVLVKHGEPYMASKPEFALPALRSTIEIESLKILSAVSSFGNQPNDTHNFVVRTPKFYHFDQDSSTQALEFLSDGIHLKDYAIQNYGSSMPESFQPQCHELGKALGSWLRIFVAWSAQQVKHRDLVAQNEFGQAVRHMLNYAWLHERTKEYPGILNDVEDILTQVEQLAASEKENTDELQIIHGDFWTGNVVLPDAAIKEGTKIPVFVVDWEMTQLGLPSVDFGEMIAEIEEFAFRTAIHVGTHLVCVTTDFPAWGRENYERVVAVGRDIIVHAWKKDREWFEAAFSPSNLVPGIAMTPDPMLQARMFAYPDAQRYRLGSNYAQLPPNRPIAPVYAPFVRDGITTTKNYGGDPNYVRSTLSPGVTTQSITQITHHERIAANALLGLNEIPVDDEDFVQPRDLWRRVFDDAEKEKFVGNVVGSLAGTPAPLREAVVAMFSKVDGEIGQRMMAKIKEDATHL
;
A
#
# COMPACT_ATOMS: atom_id res chain seq x y z
N MET A 1 -37.89 7.60 -1.22
CA MET A 1 -38.33 7.69 0.20
C MET A 1 -37.45 8.73 0.87
N SER A 2 -38.05 9.71 1.54
CA SER A 2 -37.40 10.87 2.17
C SER A 2 -36.34 10.43 3.20
N SER A 3 -35.07 10.80 3.02
CA SER A 3 -34.00 10.48 3.99
C SER A 3 -34.20 11.30 5.26
N THR A 4 -34.62 10.63 6.32
CA THR A 4 -34.79 11.19 7.67
C THR A 4 -33.45 11.32 8.40
N HIS A 5 -32.49 12.07 7.85
CA HIS A 5 -31.32 12.49 8.62
C HIS A 5 -31.56 13.91 9.16
N PRO A 6 -31.43 14.12 10.48
CA PRO A 6 -31.48 15.46 11.05
C PRO A 6 -30.38 16.33 10.46
N ASP A 7 -30.62 17.64 10.34
CA ASP A 7 -29.60 18.62 9.94
C ASP A 7 -28.51 18.71 11.03
N ILE A 8 -27.47 17.89 10.88
CA ILE A 8 -26.33 17.81 11.81
C ILE A 8 -25.59 19.15 11.86
N ASP A 9 -25.41 19.82 10.73
CA ASP A 9 -24.68 21.08 10.65
C ASP A 9 -25.38 22.17 11.50
N SER A 10 -26.72 22.25 11.42
CA SER A 10 -27.51 23.16 12.25
C SER A 10 -27.43 22.81 13.74
N ARG A 11 -27.43 21.51 14.10
CA ARG A 11 -27.29 21.06 15.50
C ARG A 11 -25.94 21.46 16.09
N VAL A 12 -24.86 21.22 15.35
CA VAL A 12 -23.50 21.60 15.78
C VAL A 12 -23.41 23.11 15.95
N GLN A 13 -23.90 23.88 14.98
CA GLN A 13 -23.89 25.34 15.09
C GLN A 13 -24.68 25.82 16.32
N LYS A 14 -25.86 25.25 16.57
CA LYS A 14 -26.69 25.59 17.73
C LYS A 14 -26.01 25.24 19.07
N ALA A 15 -25.27 24.12 19.13
CA ALA A 15 -24.54 23.71 20.31
C ALA A 15 -23.41 24.69 20.69
N LEU A 16 -22.85 25.40 19.72
CA LEU A 16 -21.78 26.37 19.94
C LEU A 16 -22.28 27.77 20.34
N VAL A 17 -23.55 28.10 20.07
CA VAL A 17 -24.13 29.42 20.36
C VAL A 17 -24.12 29.72 21.86
N GLY A 18 -23.62 30.90 22.23
CA GLY A 18 -23.57 31.35 23.64
C GLY A 18 -22.46 30.68 24.47
N THR A 19 -21.67 29.80 23.87
CA THR A 19 -20.48 29.21 24.50
C THR A 19 -19.24 30.04 24.21
N LYS A 20 -18.12 29.74 24.88
CA LYS A 20 -16.81 30.32 24.56
C LYS A 20 -16.27 29.89 23.18
N PHE A 21 -16.89 28.91 22.53
CA PHE A 21 -16.57 28.42 21.20
C PHE A 21 -17.59 28.89 20.15
N GLN A 22 -18.33 29.96 20.43
CA GLN A 22 -19.24 30.53 19.45
C GLN A 22 -18.48 30.92 18.18
N VAL A 23 -19.00 30.49 17.03
CA VAL A 23 -18.32 30.60 15.73
C VAL A 23 -18.86 31.72 14.88
N SER A 24 -17.96 32.42 14.18
CA SER A 24 -18.27 33.35 13.08
C SER A 24 -18.43 32.60 11.76
N LYS A 25 -17.65 31.53 11.57
CA LYS A 25 -17.69 30.64 10.41
C LYS A 25 -17.42 29.19 10.84
N LEU A 26 -18.19 28.26 10.28
CA LEU A 26 -18.07 26.83 10.51
C LEU A 26 -17.94 26.15 9.15
N GLU A 27 -16.81 25.54 8.89
CA GLU A 27 -16.48 24.91 7.61
C GLU A 27 -16.26 23.41 7.83
N LYS A 28 -17.07 22.58 7.17
CA LYS A 28 -16.91 21.13 7.24
C LYS A 28 -15.66 20.72 6.48
N ILE A 29 -14.78 19.97 7.14
CA ILE A 29 -13.54 19.48 6.52
C ILE A 29 -13.60 17.96 6.36
N THR A 30 -13.00 17.46 5.28
CA THR A 30 -12.86 16.03 5.02
C THR A 30 -11.81 15.45 5.97
N GLY A 31 -12.19 14.45 6.78
CA GLY A 31 -11.26 13.85 7.73
C GLY A 31 -11.81 12.73 8.61
N GLY A 32 -13.11 12.43 8.60
CA GLY A 32 -13.68 11.35 9.40
C GLY A 32 -14.70 10.52 8.61
N SER A 33 -14.49 9.21 8.54
CA SER A 33 -15.53 8.25 8.14
C SER A 33 -16.57 8.07 9.25
N VAL A 34 -16.19 8.39 10.49
CA VAL A 34 -16.94 8.08 11.70
C VAL A 34 -17.67 9.30 12.26
N ASN A 35 -16.99 10.45 12.40
CA ASN A 35 -17.54 11.68 12.96
C ASN A 35 -17.57 12.83 11.94
N TRP A 36 -18.43 13.83 12.18
CA TRP A 36 -18.39 15.09 11.44
C TRP A 36 -17.33 16.00 12.03
N ILE A 37 -16.46 16.53 11.17
CA ILE A 37 -15.33 17.37 11.56
C ILE A 37 -15.47 18.73 10.89
N TYR A 38 -15.22 19.79 11.65
CA TYR A 38 -15.35 21.16 11.22
C TYR A 38 -14.13 21.99 11.66
N LYS A 39 -13.66 22.83 10.75
CA LYS A 39 -12.86 24.01 11.09
C LYS A 39 -13.80 25.10 11.59
N ALA A 40 -13.59 25.57 12.80
CA ALA A 40 -14.42 26.58 13.45
C ALA A 40 -13.62 27.87 13.70
N GLU A 41 -14.00 28.95 13.03
CA GLU A 41 -13.48 30.30 13.29
C GLU A 41 -14.32 30.94 14.40
N LEU A 42 -13.67 31.37 15.47
CA LEU A 42 -14.33 31.87 16.68
C LEU A 42 -14.75 33.34 16.54
N VAL A 43 -15.89 33.71 17.11
CA VAL A 43 -16.32 35.12 17.22
C VAL A 43 -15.38 35.91 18.13
N ARG A 44 -14.82 35.25 19.14
CA ARG A 44 -13.84 35.84 20.07
C ARG A 44 -12.69 34.86 20.26
N PRO A 45 -11.42 35.33 20.21
CA PRO A 45 -10.29 34.47 20.50
C PRO A 45 -10.40 33.84 21.89
N LEU A 46 -9.87 32.61 22.03
CA LEU A 46 -9.69 31.97 23.33
C LEU A 46 -8.65 32.75 24.16
N TYR A 47 -8.56 32.45 25.47
CA TYR A 47 -7.66 33.15 26.39
C TYR A 47 -6.16 33.02 26.01
N ASN A 48 -5.80 31.97 25.27
CA ASN A 48 -4.48 31.71 24.71
C ASN A 48 -4.24 32.42 23.37
N GLY A 49 -5.21 33.19 22.87
CA GLY A 49 -5.13 33.94 21.62
C GLY A 49 -5.54 33.15 20.37
N GLU A 50 -5.97 31.90 20.50
CA GLU A 50 -6.40 31.08 19.36
C GLU A 50 -7.74 31.56 18.81
N GLU A 51 -7.79 31.78 17.50
CA GLU A 51 -8.97 32.25 16.77
C GLU A 51 -9.72 31.11 16.05
N GLU A 52 -9.09 29.94 15.93
CA GLU A 52 -9.62 28.77 15.24
C GLU A 52 -9.53 27.53 16.14
N VAL A 53 -10.54 26.67 16.08
CA VAL A 53 -10.58 25.37 16.78
C VAL A 53 -11.13 24.28 15.86
N LEU A 54 -10.82 23.03 16.21
CA LEU A 54 -11.39 21.87 15.55
C LEU A 54 -12.65 21.48 16.32
N VAL A 55 -13.79 21.48 15.65
CA VAL A 55 -15.05 20.98 16.21
C VAL A 55 -15.32 19.61 15.64
N LYS A 56 -15.58 18.65 16.52
CA LYS A 56 -15.89 17.27 16.14
C LYS A 56 -17.19 16.84 16.79
N HIS A 57 -18.09 16.27 15.99
CA HIS A 57 -19.43 15.89 16.41
C HIS A 57 -19.65 14.40 16.15
N GLY A 58 -20.07 13.70 17.19
CA GLY A 58 -20.29 12.25 17.15
C GLY A 58 -21.74 11.86 17.30
N GLU A 59 -22.13 10.86 16.53
CA GLU A 59 -23.43 10.20 16.59
C GLU A 59 -23.26 8.71 16.93
N PRO A 60 -24.33 8.01 17.36
CA PRO A 60 -24.33 6.56 17.57
C PRO A 60 -24.31 5.75 16.26
N TYR A 61 -23.81 6.34 15.17
CA TYR A 61 -23.64 5.74 13.85
C TYR A 61 -22.53 6.48 13.07
N MET A 62 -22.00 5.85 12.02
CA MET A 62 -20.94 6.44 11.20
C MET A 62 -21.45 7.60 10.34
N ALA A 63 -20.69 8.68 10.27
CA ALA A 63 -20.97 9.81 9.39
C ALA A 63 -21.01 9.43 7.90
N SER A 64 -20.15 8.50 7.45
CA SER A 64 -20.11 8.06 6.05
C SER A 64 -21.11 6.95 5.71
N LYS A 65 -21.62 6.23 6.72
CA LYS A 65 -22.55 5.09 6.59
C LYS A 65 -23.53 5.07 7.76
N PRO A 66 -24.58 5.91 7.75
CA PRO A 66 -25.50 6.05 8.88
C PRO A 66 -26.24 4.76 9.28
N GLU A 67 -26.30 3.77 8.41
CA GLU A 67 -26.82 2.42 8.68
C GLU A 67 -25.95 1.62 9.66
N PHE A 68 -24.69 2.01 9.86
CA PHE A 68 -23.75 1.31 10.72
C PHE A 68 -23.74 1.92 12.12
N ALA A 69 -24.33 1.22 13.08
CA ALA A 69 -24.40 1.65 14.47
C ALA A 69 -23.02 1.63 15.15
N LEU A 70 -22.76 2.65 15.97
CA LEU A 70 -21.53 2.81 16.75
C LEU A 70 -21.86 3.07 18.21
N PRO A 71 -21.18 2.43 19.17
CA PRO A 71 -21.35 2.73 20.58
C PRO A 71 -20.85 4.15 20.92
N ALA A 72 -21.63 4.88 21.72
CA ALA A 72 -21.24 6.20 22.22
C ALA A 72 -20.00 6.19 23.12
N LEU A 73 -19.66 5.03 23.70
CA LEU A 73 -18.50 4.83 24.55
C LEU A 73 -17.17 5.22 23.87
N ARG A 74 -17.08 5.08 22.54
CA ARG A 74 -15.88 5.47 21.76
C ARG A 74 -15.51 6.94 21.97
N SER A 75 -16.50 7.82 21.95
CA SER A 75 -16.31 9.26 22.11
C SER A 75 -15.83 9.57 23.52
N THR A 76 -16.43 8.94 24.54
CA THR A 76 -16.00 9.09 25.93
C THR A 76 -14.53 8.69 26.11
N ILE A 77 -14.10 7.59 25.47
CA ILE A 77 -12.71 7.13 25.54
C ILE A 77 -11.77 8.12 24.87
N GLU A 78 -12.09 8.58 23.66
CA GLU A 78 -11.31 9.62 22.95
C GLU A 78 -11.13 10.86 23.84
N ILE A 79 -12.22 11.34 24.44
CA ILE A 79 -12.23 12.54 25.28
C ILE A 79 -11.35 12.37 26.52
N GLU A 80 -11.50 11.26 27.25
CA GLU A 80 -10.69 11.01 28.44
C GLU A 80 -9.21 10.80 28.09
N SER A 81 -8.91 10.11 26.99
CA SER A 81 -7.55 9.99 26.46
C SER A 81 -6.92 11.36 26.19
N LEU A 82 -7.61 12.23 25.43
CA LEU A 82 -7.10 13.56 25.09
C LEU A 82 -6.99 14.47 26.32
N LYS A 83 -7.92 14.40 27.27
CA LYS A 83 -7.84 15.15 28.53
C LYS A 83 -6.58 14.79 29.32
N ILE A 84 -6.28 13.49 29.46
CA ILE A 84 -5.13 13.05 30.24
C ILE A 84 -3.83 13.32 29.48
N LEU A 85 -3.79 13.03 28.17
CA LEU A 85 -2.59 13.20 27.35
C LEU A 85 -2.23 14.66 27.13
N SER A 86 -3.21 15.56 27.00
CA SER A 86 -2.95 17.01 26.86
C SER A 86 -2.31 17.63 28.12
N ALA A 87 -2.41 16.97 29.28
CA ALA A 87 -1.73 17.36 30.51
C ALA A 87 -0.26 16.91 30.55
N VAL A 88 0.14 15.97 29.68
CA VAL A 88 1.52 15.50 29.58
C VAL A 88 2.26 16.38 28.58
N SER A 89 3.30 17.07 29.06
CA SER A 89 4.07 18.00 28.24
C SER A 89 4.71 17.33 27.02
N SER A 90 4.76 18.08 25.92
CA SER A 90 5.33 17.72 24.63
C SER A 90 6.63 16.93 24.69
N PHE A 91 6.76 15.93 23.83
CA PHE A 91 7.92 15.06 23.74
C PHE A 91 8.73 15.42 22.49
N GLY A 92 9.69 16.33 22.64
CA GLY A 92 10.49 16.72 21.48
C GLY A 92 11.51 17.79 21.81
N ASN A 93 12.71 17.33 22.21
CA ASN A 93 13.97 17.67 21.55
C ASN A 93 15.08 16.82 22.19
N GLN A 94 15.92 16.13 21.42
CA GLN A 94 17.21 15.69 21.95
C GLN A 94 18.20 16.87 21.88
N PRO A 95 19.20 16.96 22.78
CA PRO A 95 20.12 18.11 22.83
C PRO A 95 20.87 18.39 21.51
N ASN A 96 20.92 17.43 20.59
CA ASN A 96 21.72 17.48 19.37
C ASN A 96 20.87 17.53 18.08
N ASP A 97 19.53 17.56 18.16
CA ASP A 97 18.68 17.61 16.97
C ASP A 97 18.67 19.04 16.40
N THR A 98 18.79 19.16 15.08
CA THR A 98 18.87 20.44 14.36
C THR A 98 17.50 21.00 13.99
N HIS A 99 16.50 20.12 13.87
CA HIS A 99 15.09 20.41 13.62
C HIS A 99 14.30 20.07 14.89
N ASN A 100 13.70 21.09 15.49
CA ASN A 100 13.05 20.99 16.80
C ASN A 100 11.59 20.50 16.64
N PHE A 101 11.42 19.23 16.25
CA PHE A 101 10.11 18.59 16.15
C PHE A 101 9.51 18.33 17.52
N VAL A 102 8.26 18.74 17.70
CA VAL A 102 7.56 18.68 18.98
C VAL A 102 6.29 17.87 18.83
N VAL A 103 6.41 16.56 19.06
CA VAL A 103 5.31 15.61 18.92
C VAL A 103 4.45 15.62 20.19
N ARG A 104 3.13 15.74 20.01
CA ARG A 104 2.13 15.74 21.10
C ARG A 104 0.72 15.47 20.57
N THR A 105 -0.23 15.31 21.48
CA THR A 105 -1.66 15.39 21.12
C THR A 105 -2.13 16.86 21.03
N PRO A 106 -3.20 17.14 20.28
CA PRO A 106 -3.92 18.41 20.37
C PRO A 106 -4.41 18.65 21.80
N LYS A 107 -4.45 19.91 22.25
CA LYS A 107 -5.09 20.23 23.52
C LYS A 107 -6.59 19.97 23.44
N PHE A 108 -7.10 19.37 24.51
CA PHE A 108 -8.54 19.25 24.72
C PHE A 108 -9.08 20.54 25.32
N TYR A 109 -10.11 21.14 24.71
CA TYR A 109 -10.72 22.37 25.24
C TYR A 109 -12.08 22.16 25.90
N HIS A 110 -12.94 21.34 25.30
CA HIS A 110 -14.28 21.12 25.81
C HIS A 110 -14.97 19.92 25.16
N PHE A 111 -15.93 19.36 25.88
CA PHE A 111 -16.91 18.43 25.37
C PHE A 111 -18.27 18.78 25.98
N ASP A 112 -19.27 18.92 25.12
CA ASP A 112 -20.67 19.02 25.50
C ASP A 112 -21.33 17.64 25.33
N GLN A 113 -21.73 17.06 26.47
CA GLN A 113 -22.32 15.74 26.52
C GLN A 113 -23.72 15.68 25.90
N ASP A 114 -24.49 16.77 25.99
CA ASP A 114 -25.87 16.79 25.49
C ASP A 114 -25.90 16.84 23.95
N SER A 115 -24.97 17.59 23.36
CA SER A 115 -24.84 17.68 21.91
C SER A 115 -23.83 16.70 21.31
N SER A 116 -23.06 15.96 22.11
CA SER A 116 -21.95 15.10 21.66
C SER A 116 -20.95 15.86 20.78
N THR A 117 -20.64 17.11 21.15
CA THR A 117 -19.76 18.00 20.40
C THR A 117 -18.51 18.30 21.22
N GLN A 118 -17.33 18.08 20.63
CA GLN A 118 -16.03 18.38 21.23
C GLN A 118 -15.32 19.51 20.49
N ALA A 119 -14.55 20.30 21.24
CA ALA A 119 -13.67 21.35 20.74
C ALA A 119 -12.22 21.05 21.13
N LEU A 120 -11.34 21.04 20.13
CA LEU A 120 -9.92 20.69 20.24
C LEU A 120 -9.05 21.79 19.61
N GLU A 121 -7.78 21.84 20.03
CA GLU A 121 -6.77 22.66 19.35
C GLU A 121 -6.65 22.26 17.87
N PHE A 122 -6.55 23.27 17.01
CA PHE A 122 -6.43 23.09 15.57
C PHE A 122 -5.11 23.66 15.07
N LEU A 123 -4.46 22.94 14.16
CA LEU A 123 -3.30 23.47 13.45
C LEU A 123 -3.80 24.11 12.15
N SER A 124 -3.95 25.43 12.15
CA SER A 124 -4.58 26.21 11.08
C SER A 124 -3.95 26.02 9.70
N ASP A 125 -2.64 25.86 9.66
CA ASP A 125 -1.81 25.58 8.48
C ASP A 125 -1.38 24.11 8.43
N GLY A 126 -2.13 23.21 9.07
CA GLY A 126 -1.78 21.80 9.18
C GLY A 126 -2.08 20.98 7.92
N ILE A 127 -1.17 20.06 7.62
CA ILE A 127 -1.31 19.01 6.60
C ILE A 127 -0.96 17.66 7.21
N HIS A 128 -1.58 16.59 6.74
CA HIS A 128 -1.23 15.23 7.17
C HIS A 128 0.17 14.86 6.69
N LEU A 129 0.94 14.13 7.50
CA LEU A 129 2.33 13.76 7.19
C LEU A 129 2.43 12.99 5.88
N LYS A 130 1.45 12.13 5.59
CA LYS A 130 1.33 11.46 4.30
C LYS A 130 1.31 12.44 3.13
N ASP A 131 0.42 13.42 3.19
CA ASP A 131 0.24 14.40 2.11
C ASP A 131 1.44 15.34 2.02
N TYR A 132 1.99 15.77 3.16
CA TYR A 132 3.22 16.54 3.21
C TYR A 132 4.38 15.80 2.53
N ALA A 133 4.54 14.51 2.83
CA ALA A 133 5.59 13.70 2.24
C ALA A 133 5.40 13.55 0.73
N ILE A 134 4.18 13.26 0.26
CA ILE A 134 3.87 13.17 -1.17
C ILE A 134 4.13 14.50 -1.90
N GLN A 135 3.75 15.62 -1.27
CA GLN A 135 3.89 16.96 -1.84
C GLN A 135 5.35 17.44 -1.88
N ASN A 136 6.14 17.13 -0.86
CA ASN A 136 7.48 17.73 -0.68
C ASN A 136 8.64 16.76 -0.96
N TYR A 137 8.40 15.44 -0.91
CA TYR A 137 9.40 14.39 -1.03
C TYR A 137 9.02 13.45 -2.19
N GLY A 138 9.34 13.86 -3.42
CA GLY A 138 9.10 13.06 -4.62
C GLY A 138 9.97 11.78 -4.70
N SER A 139 9.93 11.09 -5.83
CA SER A 139 10.63 9.81 -6.05
C SER A 139 12.17 9.89 -6.04
N SER A 140 12.74 11.09 -6.09
CA SER A 140 14.18 11.34 -5.95
C SER A 140 14.39 12.40 -4.88
N MET A 141 14.80 11.96 -3.69
CA MET A 141 15.04 12.80 -2.52
C MET A 141 16.51 13.24 -2.47
N PRO A 142 16.80 14.55 -2.53
CA PRO A 142 18.13 15.07 -2.23
C PRO A 142 18.62 14.64 -0.84
N GLU A 143 19.91 14.30 -0.72
CA GLU A 143 20.53 13.91 0.57
C GLU A 143 20.35 14.98 1.66
N SER A 144 20.17 16.25 1.27
CA SER A 144 19.92 17.37 2.19
C SER A 144 18.65 17.22 3.04
N PHE A 145 17.68 16.40 2.62
CA PHE A 145 16.46 16.15 3.41
C PHE A 145 16.60 14.99 4.41
N GLN A 146 17.66 14.20 4.32
CA GLN A 146 17.86 13.06 5.21
C GLN A 146 17.88 13.44 6.71
N PRO A 147 18.54 14.53 7.14
CA PRO A 147 18.57 14.92 8.56
C PRO A 147 17.18 15.18 9.13
N GLN A 148 16.37 16.01 8.47
CA GLN A 148 15.02 16.34 8.93
C GLN A 148 14.09 15.12 8.97
N CYS A 149 14.17 14.21 7.99
CA CYS A 149 13.36 12.99 7.98
C CYS A 149 13.75 12.06 9.13
N HIS A 150 15.04 11.92 9.39
CA HIS A 150 15.55 11.09 10.47
C HIS A 150 15.19 11.65 11.86
N GLU A 151 15.29 12.96 12.04
CA GLU A 151 14.90 13.64 13.28
C GLU A 151 13.37 13.58 13.52
N LEU A 152 12.54 13.72 12.48
CA LEU A 152 11.09 13.51 12.59
C LEU A 152 10.75 12.08 13.02
N GLY A 153 11.36 11.07 12.38
CA GLY A 153 11.16 9.67 12.74
C GLY A 153 11.60 9.35 14.17
N LYS A 154 12.74 9.92 14.61
CA LYS A 154 13.19 9.84 16.00
C LYS A 154 12.21 10.48 16.98
N ALA A 155 11.64 11.64 16.63
CA ALA A 155 10.68 12.35 17.48
C ALA A 155 9.38 11.53 17.63
N LEU A 156 8.83 11.01 16.52
CA LEU A 156 7.65 10.14 16.53
C LEU A 156 7.88 8.84 17.32
N GLY A 157 9.00 8.17 17.09
CA GLY A 157 9.34 6.93 17.82
C GLY A 157 9.59 7.18 19.32
N SER A 158 10.21 8.32 19.67
CA SER A 158 10.41 8.73 21.06
C SER A 158 9.08 9.01 21.75
N TRP A 159 8.17 9.72 21.07
CA TRP A 159 6.82 9.99 21.55
C TRP A 159 6.07 8.68 21.80
N LEU A 160 6.05 7.76 20.83
CA LEU A 160 5.32 6.50 20.94
C LEU A 160 5.85 5.63 22.08
N ARG A 161 7.18 5.54 22.25
CA ARG A 161 7.79 4.83 23.39
C ARG A 161 7.32 5.41 24.73
N ILE A 162 7.23 6.73 24.84
CA ILE A 162 6.79 7.37 26.09
C ILE A 162 5.29 7.18 26.29
N PHE A 163 4.49 7.27 25.23
CA PHE A 163 3.07 6.95 25.27
C PHE A 163 2.82 5.52 25.80
N VAL A 164 3.56 4.52 25.31
CA VAL A 164 3.47 3.13 25.81
C VAL A 164 3.85 3.04 27.29
N ALA A 165 4.96 3.68 27.70
CA ALA A 165 5.37 3.70 29.09
C ALA A 165 4.35 4.41 30.01
N TRP A 166 3.71 5.47 29.51
CA TRP A 166 2.64 6.20 30.19
C TRP A 166 1.38 5.35 30.32
N SER A 167 0.98 4.67 29.25
CA SER A 167 -0.20 3.80 29.15
C SER A 167 -0.17 2.71 30.21
N ALA A 168 0.99 2.08 30.41
CA ALA A 168 1.21 1.08 31.45
C ALA A 168 0.95 1.58 32.89
N GLN A 169 0.93 2.90 33.12
CA GLN A 169 0.70 3.50 34.44
C GLN A 169 -0.76 3.96 34.64
N GLN A 170 -1.61 3.96 33.61
CA GLN A 170 -2.96 4.53 33.66
C GLN A 170 -4.04 3.52 34.06
N VAL A 171 -3.99 2.98 35.28
CA VAL A 171 -4.92 1.92 35.75
C VAL A 171 -6.39 2.28 35.53
N LYS A 172 -6.83 3.47 35.97
CA LYS A 172 -8.25 3.89 35.83
C LYS A 172 -8.68 4.12 34.39
N HIS A 173 -7.80 4.68 33.57
CA HIS A 173 -8.09 4.92 32.15
C HIS A 173 -8.14 3.60 31.38
N ARG A 174 -7.28 2.66 31.76
CA ARG A 174 -7.26 1.31 31.20
C ARG A 174 -8.58 0.59 31.45
N ASP A 175 -9.15 0.69 32.66
CA ASP A 175 -10.46 0.10 32.99
C ASP A 175 -11.60 0.68 32.14
N LEU A 176 -11.52 1.97 31.77
CA LEU A 176 -12.48 2.61 30.86
C LEU A 176 -12.28 2.10 29.42
N VAL A 177 -11.04 2.07 28.94
CA VAL A 177 -10.70 1.63 27.58
C VAL A 177 -11.00 0.14 27.37
N ALA A 178 -10.87 -0.68 28.42
CA ALA A 178 -11.22 -2.10 28.41
C ALA A 178 -12.69 -2.36 28.03
N GLN A 179 -13.58 -1.39 28.28
CA GLN A 179 -15.00 -1.50 27.94
C GLN A 179 -15.27 -1.29 26.45
N ASN A 180 -14.28 -0.87 25.64
CA ASN A 180 -14.40 -0.68 24.20
C ASN A 180 -14.32 -2.01 23.41
N GLU A 181 -15.20 -2.96 23.73
CA GLU A 181 -15.22 -4.25 23.03
C GLU A 181 -15.52 -4.09 21.53
N PHE A 182 -16.23 -3.03 21.16
CA PHE A 182 -16.62 -2.75 19.78
C PHE A 182 -15.43 -2.40 18.88
N GLY A 183 -14.53 -1.50 19.32
CA GLY A 183 -13.32 -1.17 18.54
C GLY A 183 -12.47 -2.41 18.25
N GLN A 184 -12.30 -3.26 19.25
CA GLN A 184 -11.57 -4.53 19.13
C GLN A 184 -12.28 -5.54 18.23
N ALA A 185 -13.60 -5.67 18.39
CA ALA A 185 -14.40 -6.64 17.64
C ALA A 185 -14.55 -6.26 16.17
N VAL A 186 -14.76 -4.98 15.83
CA VAL A 186 -14.88 -4.53 14.44
C VAL A 186 -13.56 -4.72 13.71
N ARG A 187 -12.43 -4.37 14.33
CA ARG A 187 -11.12 -4.56 13.70
C ARG A 187 -10.79 -6.03 13.48
N HIS A 188 -11.11 -6.91 14.45
CA HIS A 188 -10.90 -8.35 14.30
C HIS A 188 -11.83 -8.95 13.23
N MET A 189 -13.10 -8.53 13.22
CA MET A 189 -14.09 -8.96 12.22
C MET A 189 -13.66 -8.60 10.80
N LEU A 190 -13.34 -7.32 10.57
CA LEU A 190 -12.99 -6.80 9.24
C LEU A 190 -11.71 -7.43 8.68
N ASN A 191 -10.71 -7.66 9.54
CA ASN A 191 -9.39 -8.09 9.09
C ASN A 191 -9.16 -9.60 9.11
N TYR A 192 -9.85 -10.34 9.99
CA TYR A 192 -9.53 -11.75 10.25
C TYR A 192 -10.74 -12.67 10.15
N ALA A 193 -11.91 -12.30 10.68
CA ALA A 193 -13.09 -13.18 10.62
C ALA A 193 -13.64 -13.35 9.18
N TRP A 194 -13.65 -12.27 8.40
CA TRP A 194 -14.07 -12.34 6.99
C TRP A 194 -13.13 -13.17 6.11
N LEU A 195 -11.86 -13.28 6.50
CA LEU A 195 -10.87 -14.07 5.78
C LEU A 195 -11.23 -15.57 5.77
N HIS A 196 -11.73 -16.09 6.90
CA HIS A 196 -12.24 -17.46 6.99
C HIS A 196 -13.55 -17.65 6.22
N GLU A 197 -14.49 -16.69 6.26
CA GLU A 197 -15.73 -16.82 5.48
C GLU A 197 -15.48 -16.88 3.96
N ARG A 198 -14.42 -16.23 3.46
CA ARG A 198 -14.05 -16.31 2.04
C ARG A 198 -13.56 -17.70 1.60
N THR A 199 -13.03 -18.54 2.49
CA THR A 199 -12.64 -19.93 2.12
C THR A 199 -13.86 -20.77 1.74
N LYS A 200 -15.01 -20.52 2.38
CA LYS A 200 -16.29 -21.17 2.09
C LYS A 200 -16.88 -20.73 0.76
N GLU A 201 -16.63 -19.48 0.35
CA GLU A 201 -17.12 -18.92 -0.91
C GLU A 201 -16.24 -19.30 -2.12
N TYR A 202 -14.93 -19.46 -1.93
CA TYR A 202 -13.96 -19.82 -2.97
C TYR A 202 -13.15 -21.09 -2.65
N PRO A 203 -13.81 -22.25 -2.39
CA PRO A 203 -13.14 -23.45 -1.91
C PRO A 203 -12.17 -24.06 -2.93
N GLY A 204 -12.40 -23.85 -4.23
CA GLY A 204 -11.50 -24.31 -5.29
C GLY A 204 -10.15 -23.57 -5.34
N ILE A 205 -10.01 -22.45 -4.63
CA ILE A 205 -8.82 -21.59 -4.66
C ILE A 205 -8.15 -21.48 -3.29
N LEU A 206 -8.92 -21.54 -2.20
CA LEU A 206 -8.43 -21.22 -0.84
C LEU A 206 -8.35 -22.44 0.10
N ASN A 207 -8.89 -23.61 -0.26
CA ASN A 207 -8.91 -24.79 0.64
C ASN A 207 -7.50 -25.32 0.97
N ASP A 208 -6.52 -25.15 0.08
CA ASP A 208 -5.15 -25.63 0.28
C ASP A 208 -4.36 -24.81 1.30
N VAL A 209 -4.90 -23.67 1.74
CA VAL A 209 -4.30 -22.74 2.72
C VAL A 209 -5.26 -22.40 3.86
N GLU A 210 -6.40 -23.08 3.96
CA GLU A 210 -7.43 -22.85 4.98
C GLU A 210 -6.86 -22.95 6.40
N ASP A 211 -5.92 -23.86 6.62
CA ASP A 211 -5.22 -24.06 7.89
C ASP A 211 -4.37 -22.84 8.28
N ILE A 212 -3.69 -22.22 7.31
CA ILE A 212 -2.88 -21.00 7.54
C ILE A 212 -3.81 -19.82 7.85
N LEU A 213 -4.86 -19.62 7.06
CA LEU A 213 -5.81 -18.52 7.26
C LEU A 213 -6.54 -18.66 8.61
N THR A 214 -6.89 -19.89 8.98
CA THR A 214 -7.48 -20.21 10.29
C THR A 214 -6.48 -19.95 11.42
N GLN A 215 -5.20 -20.27 11.25
CA GLN A 215 -4.15 -19.94 12.23
C GLN A 215 -3.96 -18.43 12.39
N VAL A 216 -4.02 -17.65 11.31
CA VAL A 216 -3.97 -16.17 11.37
C VAL A 216 -5.13 -15.63 12.20
N GLU A 217 -6.34 -16.10 11.95
CA GLU A 217 -7.53 -15.71 12.70
C GLU A 217 -7.43 -16.10 14.18
N GLN A 218 -7.00 -17.33 14.46
CA GLN A 218 -6.83 -17.85 15.82
C GLN A 218 -5.75 -17.10 16.59
N LEU A 219 -4.62 -16.77 15.96
CA LEU A 219 -3.56 -15.96 16.57
C LEU A 219 -4.11 -14.58 16.94
N ALA A 220 -4.76 -13.89 16.00
CA ALA A 220 -5.38 -12.59 16.26
C ALA A 220 -6.47 -12.64 17.34
N ALA A 221 -7.21 -13.75 17.43
CA ALA A 221 -8.22 -13.97 18.48
C ALA A 221 -7.57 -14.20 19.85
N SER A 222 -6.51 -15.02 19.91
CA SER A 222 -5.80 -15.36 21.15
C SER A 222 -5.08 -14.16 21.78
N GLU A 223 -4.59 -13.23 20.96
CA GLU A 223 -3.99 -11.98 21.42
C GLU A 223 -5.00 -11.13 22.21
N LYS A 224 -6.29 -11.22 21.88
CA LYS A 224 -7.36 -10.52 22.60
C LYS A 224 -7.65 -11.13 23.98
N GLU A 225 -7.44 -12.43 24.14
CA GLU A 225 -7.75 -13.14 25.39
C GLU A 225 -6.73 -12.88 26.50
N ASN A 226 -5.47 -12.59 26.14
CA ASN A 226 -4.41 -12.30 27.11
C ASN A 226 -4.46 -10.84 27.59
N THR A 227 -5.53 -10.50 28.31
CA THR A 227 -5.79 -9.13 28.74
C THR A 227 -4.67 -8.52 29.59
N ASP A 228 -3.86 -9.31 30.30
CA ASP A 228 -2.74 -8.81 31.13
C ASP A 228 -1.59 -8.21 30.31
N GLU A 229 -1.43 -8.62 29.06
CA GLU A 229 -0.42 -8.08 28.14
C GLU A 229 -0.92 -6.86 27.36
N LEU A 230 -2.23 -6.58 27.40
CA LEU A 230 -2.83 -5.49 26.66
C LEU A 230 -2.68 -4.15 27.39
N GLN A 231 -2.31 -3.14 26.61
CA GLN A 231 -2.16 -1.75 27.04
C GLN A 231 -3.07 -0.84 26.21
N ILE A 232 -3.28 0.39 26.69
CA ILE A 232 -3.98 1.42 25.91
C ILE A 232 -3.09 1.75 24.72
N ILE A 233 -3.63 1.56 23.52
CA ILE A 233 -3.01 1.92 22.25
C ILE A 233 -3.86 3.01 21.56
N HIS A 234 -3.26 3.77 20.65
CA HIS A 234 -3.99 4.69 19.78
C HIS A 234 -4.94 3.90 18.87
N GLY A 235 -4.48 2.75 18.35
CA GLY A 235 -5.29 1.80 17.58
C GLY A 235 -5.53 2.19 16.11
N ASP A 236 -4.98 3.33 15.69
CA ASP A 236 -4.94 3.84 14.31
C ASP A 236 -3.76 4.81 14.13
N PHE A 237 -2.56 4.40 14.53
CA PHE A 237 -1.36 5.25 14.55
C PHE A 237 -0.56 5.12 13.25
N TRP A 238 -0.90 5.94 12.25
CA TRP A 238 -0.25 5.97 10.92
C TRP A 238 -0.03 7.41 10.42
N THR A 239 0.66 7.58 9.29
CA THR A 239 1.03 8.90 8.73
C THR A 239 -0.16 9.80 8.37
N GLY A 240 -1.35 9.23 8.16
CA GLY A 240 -2.59 9.98 7.99
C GLY A 240 -3.11 10.62 9.29
N ASN A 241 -2.72 10.12 10.45
CA ASN A 241 -3.13 10.65 11.76
C ASN A 241 -2.01 11.47 12.44
N VAL A 242 -1.01 11.89 11.66
CA VAL A 242 0.05 12.80 12.08
C VAL A 242 -0.09 14.09 11.28
N VAL A 243 -0.21 15.23 11.95
CA VAL A 243 -0.39 16.55 11.32
C VAL A 243 0.78 17.46 11.67
N LEU A 244 1.32 18.16 10.68
CA LEU A 244 2.41 19.13 10.82
C LEU A 244 2.12 20.38 9.95
N PRO A 245 2.81 21.51 10.13
CA PRO A 245 2.61 22.69 9.30
C PRO A 245 2.90 22.41 7.82
N ASP A 246 2.07 22.92 6.93
CA ASP A 246 2.25 22.95 5.47
C ASP A 246 3.25 24.04 5.10
N ALA A 247 4.47 23.88 5.58
CA ALA A 247 5.57 24.78 5.35
C ALA A 247 6.89 24.01 5.28
N ALA A 248 7.83 24.52 4.49
CA ALA A 248 9.16 23.94 4.42
C ALA A 248 9.81 23.84 5.81
N ILE A 249 10.22 22.63 6.18
CA ILE A 249 10.96 22.37 7.41
C ILE A 249 12.30 23.11 7.38
N LYS A 250 12.57 23.87 8.45
CA LYS A 250 13.79 24.69 8.59
C LYS A 250 14.50 24.38 9.90
N GLU A 251 15.81 24.27 9.82
CA GLU A 251 16.69 24.15 10.99
C GLU A 251 16.45 25.29 12.00
N GLY A 252 16.57 24.97 13.28
CA GLY A 252 16.43 25.92 14.39
C GLY A 252 15.00 26.42 14.65
N THR A 253 14.02 25.98 13.86
CA THR A 253 12.59 26.30 14.10
C THR A 253 11.90 25.20 14.88
N LYS A 254 10.98 25.60 15.78
CA LYS A 254 10.13 24.68 16.52
C LYS A 254 8.97 24.25 15.62
N ILE A 255 8.87 22.95 15.34
CA ILE A 255 7.89 22.39 14.41
C ILE A 255 6.88 21.57 15.23
N PRO A 256 5.63 22.04 15.39
CA PRO A 256 4.60 21.27 16.07
C PRO A 256 4.22 20.04 15.23
N VAL A 257 4.06 18.89 15.87
CA VAL A 257 3.57 17.67 15.22
C VAL A 257 2.46 17.08 16.09
N PHE A 258 1.25 17.00 15.55
CA PHE A 258 0.07 16.55 16.28
C PHE A 258 -0.27 15.11 15.91
N VAL A 259 -0.42 14.26 16.92
CA VAL A 259 -1.03 12.93 16.78
C VAL A 259 -2.53 13.09 17.01
N VAL A 260 -3.32 12.91 15.95
CA VAL A 260 -4.75 13.20 15.91
C VAL A 260 -5.58 11.93 15.73
N ASP A 261 -6.89 12.07 15.80
CA ASP A 261 -7.88 11.00 15.56
C ASP A 261 -7.82 9.79 16.51
N TRP A 262 -8.12 10.04 17.78
CA TRP A 262 -8.01 9.07 18.87
C TRP A 262 -9.25 8.15 19.00
N GLU A 263 -10.12 8.09 17.98
CA GLU A 263 -11.40 7.37 18.03
C GLU A 263 -11.26 5.86 18.17
N MET A 264 -10.16 5.31 17.66
CA MET A 264 -9.87 3.87 17.66
C MET A 264 -9.10 3.42 18.91
N THR A 265 -8.99 4.29 19.92
CA THR A 265 -8.32 3.98 21.19
C THR A 265 -8.95 2.72 21.82
N GLN A 266 -8.12 1.73 22.10
CA GLN A 266 -8.55 0.43 22.61
C GLN A 266 -7.45 -0.22 23.45
N LEU A 267 -7.76 -1.34 24.11
CA LEU A 267 -6.71 -2.21 24.62
C LEU A 267 -6.16 -3.07 23.48
N GLY A 268 -4.85 -3.10 23.34
CA GLY A 268 -4.14 -3.89 22.34
C GLY A 268 -2.69 -4.08 22.73
N LEU A 269 -1.98 -4.88 21.94
CA LEU A 269 -0.53 -5.01 22.11
C LEU A 269 0.13 -3.69 21.69
N PRO A 270 1.09 -3.14 22.46
CA PRO A 270 1.82 -1.92 22.05
C PRO A 270 2.47 -2.03 20.67
N SER A 271 2.85 -3.25 20.27
CA SER A 271 3.37 -3.56 18.93
C SER A 271 2.40 -3.23 17.80
N VAL A 272 1.12 -3.01 18.08
CA VAL A 272 0.12 -2.61 17.08
C VAL A 272 0.38 -1.19 16.59
N ASP A 273 0.51 -0.19 17.47
CA ASP A 273 0.78 1.20 17.04
C ASP A 273 2.17 1.32 16.39
N PHE A 274 3.18 0.62 16.96
CA PHE A 274 4.48 0.51 16.31
C PHE A 274 4.35 -0.14 14.94
N GLY A 275 3.59 -1.23 14.87
CA GLY A 275 3.36 -2.02 13.68
C GLY A 275 2.56 -1.28 12.63
N GLU A 276 1.65 -0.36 12.96
CA GLU A 276 0.89 0.44 11.99
C GLU A 276 1.78 1.51 11.35
N MET A 277 2.51 2.27 12.16
CA MET A 277 3.47 3.27 11.68
C MET A 277 4.62 2.61 10.92
N ILE A 278 5.18 1.51 11.43
CA ILE A 278 6.26 0.76 10.77
C ILE A 278 5.72 -0.04 9.58
N ALA A 279 4.49 -0.56 9.58
CA ALA A 279 3.91 -1.19 8.39
C ALA A 279 3.67 -0.17 7.28
N GLU A 280 3.42 1.09 7.60
CA GLU A 280 3.41 2.16 6.61
C GLU A 280 4.84 2.50 6.11
N ILE A 281 5.86 2.48 6.99
CA ILE A 281 7.23 2.98 6.70
C ILE A 281 8.26 1.90 6.26
N GLU A 282 8.27 0.68 6.82
CA GLU A 282 9.35 -0.32 6.67
C GLU A 282 8.88 -1.78 6.46
N GLU A 283 7.81 -2.24 7.10
CA GLU A 283 7.18 -3.58 6.90
C GLU A 283 6.11 -3.56 5.78
N PHE A 284 6.10 -2.46 5.01
CA PHE A 284 5.14 -2.15 3.96
C PHE A 284 5.11 -3.24 2.89
N ALA A 285 6.24 -3.79 2.44
CA ALA A 285 6.21 -4.71 1.29
C ALA A 285 5.43 -6.02 1.55
N PHE A 286 5.69 -6.71 2.67
CA PHE A 286 5.06 -8.01 2.93
C PHE A 286 3.67 -7.88 3.56
N ARG A 287 3.45 -6.94 4.48
CA ARG A 287 2.10 -6.71 5.01
C ARG A 287 1.19 -6.04 3.99
N THR A 288 1.69 -5.15 3.13
CA THR A 288 0.91 -4.64 1.97
C THR A 288 0.71 -5.74 0.94
N ALA A 289 1.66 -6.65 0.72
CA ALA A 289 1.42 -7.82 -0.12
C ALA A 289 0.28 -8.67 0.46
N ILE A 290 0.29 -8.98 1.76
CA ILE A 290 -0.83 -9.68 2.42
C ILE A 290 -2.12 -8.87 2.25
N HIS A 291 -2.12 -7.57 2.53
CA HIS A 291 -3.30 -6.72 2.46
C HIS A 291 -3.85 -6.55 1.03
N VAL A 292 -2.97 -6.38 0.03
CA VAL A 292 -3.31 -6.35 -1.40
C VAL A 292 -3.83 -7.70 -1.84
N GLY A 293 -3.18 -8.80 -1.46
CA GLY A 293 -3.67 -10.14 -1.75
C GLY A 293 -5.04 -10.40 -1.12
N THR A 294 -5.25 -9.98 0.13
CA THR A 294 -6.55 -10.05 0.82
C THR A 294 -7.59 -9.17 0.12
N HIS A 295 -7.23 -7.96 -0.30
CA HIS A 295 -8.15 -7.09 -1.04
C HIS A 295 -8.50 -7.68 -2.43
N LEU A 296 -7.55 -8.35 -3.09
CA LEU A 296 -7.77 -9.04 -4.35
C LEU A 296 -8.72 -10.24 -4.21
N VAL A 297 -8.64 -10.94 -3.08
CA VAL A 297 -9.52 -12.07 -2.73
C VAL A 297 -10.90 -11.58 -2.28
N CYS A 298 -10.95 -10.56 -1.42
CA CYS A 298 -12.15 -10.18 -0.66
C CYS A 298 -12.99 -9.07 -1.30
N VAL A 299 -12.39 -8.13 -2.05
CA VAL A 299 -13.07 -6.88 -2.45
C VAL A 299 -13.24 -6.77 -3.97
N THR A 300 -12.24 -7.17 -4.77
CA THR A 300 -12.36 -7.13 -6.24
C THR A 300 -13.34 -8.14 -6.82
N THR A 301 -13.82 -9.09 -6.03
CA THR A 301 -14.78 -10.12 -6.41
C THR A 301 -16.25 -9.66 -6.30
N ASP A 302 -16.52 -8.50 -5.69
CA ASP A 302 -17.87 -7.94 -5.52
C ASP A 302 -18.30 -6.97 -6.65
N PHE A 303 -17.44 -6.73 -7.65
CA PHE A 303 -17.78 -5.86 -8.79
C PHE A 303 -18.49 -6.66 -9.89
N PRO A 304 -19.77 -6.41 -10.26
CA PRO A 304 -20.59 -7.36 -11.04
C PRO A 304 -20.23 -7.61 -12.51
N ALA A 305 -19.16 -7.00 -13.06
CA ALA A 305 -19.01 -6.81 -14.51
C ALA A 305 -17.98 -7.72 -15.23
N TRP A 306 -17.21 -8.57 -14.54
CA TRP A 306 -15.97 -9.15 -15.10
C TRP A 306 -15.99 -10.66 -15.39
N GLY A 307 -17.05 -11.41 -15.01
CA GLY A 307 -17.21 -12.83 -15.32
C GLY A 307 -16.33 -13.80 -14.49
N ARG A 308 -16.86 -15.01 -14.21
CA ARG A 308 -16.32 -15.98 -13.22
C ARG A 308 -14.82 -16.30 -13.37
N GLU A 309 -14.37 -16.63 -14.58
CA GLU A 309 -12.99 -17.06 -14.86
C GLU A 309 -11.95 -15.96 -14.55
N ASN A 310 -12.32 -14.69 -14.74
CA ASN A 310 -11.43 -13.56 -14.43
C ASN A 310 -11.30 -13.34 -12.92
N TYR A 311 -12.36 -13.55 -12.15
CA TYR A 311 -12.27 -13.51 -10.68
C TYR A 311 -11.41 -14.65 -10.15
N GLU A 312 -11.53 -15.86 -10.69
CA GLU A 312 -10.71 -17.01 -10.26
C GLU A 312 -9.20 -16.73 -10.42
N ARG A 313 -8.81 -16.07 -11.52
CA ARG A 313 -7.41 -15.64 -11.74
C ARG A 313 -6.96 -14.55 -10.75
N VAL A 314 -7.81 -13.57 -10.48
CA VAL A 314 -7.51 -12.49 -9.51
C VAL A 314 -7.37 -13.05 -8.09
N VAL A 315 -8.24 -13.98 -7.71
CA VAL A 315 -8.20 -14.66 -6.41
C VAL A 315 -6.96 -15.56 -6.31
N ALA A 316 -6.57 -16.26 -7.37
CA ALA A 316 -5.34 -17.07 -7.39
C ALA A 316 -4.07 -16.21 -7.20
N VAL A 317 -4.00 -15.04 -7.87
CA VAL A 317 -2.92 -14.07 -7.67
C VAL A 317 -2.92 -13.51 -6.25
N GLY A 318 -4.09 -13.14 -5.72
CA GLY A 318 -4.21 -12.67 -4.34
C GLY A 318 -3.75 -13.71 -3.32
N ARG A 319 -4.12 -14.98 -3.50
CA ARG A 319 -3.67 -16.13 -2.69
C ARG A 319 -2.16 -16.27 -2.68
N ASP A 320 -1.53 -16.30 -3.85
CA ASP A 320 -0.08 -16.51 -3.96
C ASP A 320 0.70 -15.37 -3.27
N ILE A 321 0.23 -14.13 -3.41
CA ILE A 321 0.81 -12.97 -2.73
C ILE A 321 0.67 -13.11 -1.19
N ILE A 322 -0.50 -13.51 -0.68
CA ILE A 322 -0.72 -13.74 0.77
C ILE A 322 0.24 -14.80 1.30
N VAL A 323 0.32 -15.97 0.64
CA VAL A 323 1.10 -17.11 1.11
C VAL A 323 2.58 -16.80 1.20
N HIS A 324 3.16 -16.20 0.15
CA HIS A 324 4.58 -15.88 0.12
C HIS A 324 4.91 -14.72 1.07
N ALA A 325 4.00 -13.76 1.22
CA ALA A 325 4.21 -12.67 2.16
C ALA A 325 4.08 -13.10 3.64
N TRP A 326 3.14 -14.00 3.95
CA TRP A 326 3.00 -14.61 5.29
C TRP A 326 4.24 -15.41 5.69
N LYS A 327 4.81 -16.16 4.75
CA LYS A 327 6.08 -16.88 4.94
C LYS A 327 7.29 -15.95 5.03
N LYS A 328 7.10 -14.62 4.87
CA LYS A 328 8.16 -13.63 4.72
C LYS A 328 9.20 -14.08 3.68
N ASP A 329 8.70 -14.66 2.60
CA ASP A 329 9.50 -15.26 1.55
C ASP A 329 10.15 -14.14 0.72
N ARG A 330 11.19 -13.52 1.28
CA ARG A 330 11.97 -12.49 0.61
C ARG A 330 12.50 -12.99 -0.73
N GLU A 331 12.76 -14.29 -0.85
CA GLU A 331 13.24 -14.89 -2.08
C GLU A 331 12.22 -14.75 -3.20
N TRP A 332 10.94 -14.98 -2.93
CA TRP A 332 9.86 -14.81 -3.89
C TRP A 332 9.71 -13.36 -4.39
N PHE A 333 9.86 -12.36 -3.52
CA PHE A 333 9.70 -10.94 -3.87
C PHE A 333 10.97 -10.30 -4.44
N GLU A 334 12.15 -10.76 -4.03
CA GLU A 334 13.46 -10.22 -4.42
C GLU A 334 14.12 -11.01 -5.56
N ALA A 335 13.51 -12.13 -6.01
CA ALA A 335 14.00 -12.88 -7.15
C ALA A 335 14.10 -12.01 -8.41
N ALA A 336 15.22 -12.16 -9.11
CA ALA A 336 15.59 -11.39 -10.28
C ALA A 336 16.06 -12.32 -11.40
N PHE A 337 15.13 -12.73 -12.26
CA PHE A 337 15.43 -13.56 -13.42
C PHE A 337 15.90 -12.71 -14.58
N SER A 338 16.94 -13.13 -15.29
CA SER A 338 17.35 -12.48 -16.54
C SER A 338 17.77 -13.53 -17.55
N PRO A 339 17.33 -13.43 -18.83
CA PRO A 339 17.86 -14.28 -19.89
C PRO A 339 19.34 -14.02 -20.18
N SER A 340 19.93 -12.93 -19.68
CA SER A 340 21.38 -12.70 -19.74
C SER A 340 22.21 -13.62 -18.84
N ASN A 341 21.57 -14.29 -17.86
CA ASN A 341 22.26 -15.17 -16.92
C ASN A 341 22.48 -16.56 -17.54
N LEU A 342 23.27 -16.60 -18.60
CA LEU A 342 23.62 -17.82 -19.32
C LEU A 342 24.82 -18.52 -18.67
N VAL A 343 24.83 -19.85 -18.76
CA VAL A 343 25.95 -20.69 -18.32
C VAL A 343 26.70 -21.23 -19.54
N PRO A 344 28.00 -21.56 -19.43
CA PRO A 344 28.75 -22.15 -20.54
C PRO A 344 28.03 -23.37 -21.14
N GLY A 345 27.88 -23.36 -22.47
CA GLY A 345 27.11 -24.37 -23.21
C GLY A 345 25.72 -23.94 -23.64
N ILE A 346 25.22 -22.80 -23.15
CA ILE A 346 23.95 -22.18 -23.57
C ILE A 346 24.25 -20.78 -24.13
N ALA A 347 23.70 -20.46 -25.30
CA ALA A 347 23.89 -19.18 -25.97
C ALA A 347 22.56 -18.57 -26.41
N MET A 348 22.56 -17.26 -26.61
CA MET A 348 21.45 -16.52 -27.21
C MET A 348 21.33 -16.80 -28.71
N THR A 349 20.12 -16.68 -29.24
CA THR A 349 19.84 -16.67 -30.69
C THR A 349 19.77 -15.24 -31.21
N PRO A 350 19.83 -15.01 -32.54
CA PRO A 350 19.60 -13.70 -33.17
C PRO A 350 18.16 -13.15 -33.08
N ASP A 351 17.30 -13.72 -32.24
CA ASP A 351 15.93 -13.24 -32.04
C ASP A 351 15.97 -11.81 -31.45
N PRO A 352 15.41 -10.79 -32.13
CA PRO A 352 15.48 -9.40 -31.67
C PRO A 352 14.81 -9.18 -30.31
N MET A 353 13.76 -9.94 -29.99
CA MET A 353 13.09 -9.88 -28.69
C MET A 353 13.98 -10.47 -27.60
N LEU A 354 14.65 -11.60 -27.85
CA LEU A 354 15.60 -12.16 -26.89
C LEU A 354 16.78 -11.21 -26.64
N GLN A 355 17.33 -10.62 -27.70
CA GLN A 355 18.43 -9.65 -27.62
C GLN A 355 18.05 -8.43 -26.76
N ALA A 356 16.85 -7.87 -26.97
CA ALA A 356 16.35 -6.78 -26.14
C ALA A 356 16.16 -7.18 -24.68
N ARG A 357 15.64 -8.38 -24.41
CA ARG A 357 15.39 -8.88 -23.05
C ARG A 357 16.70 -9.14 -22.27
N MET A 358 17.79 -9.51 -22.94
CA MET A 358 19.10 -9.64 -22.29
C MET A 358 19.58 -8.31 -21.68
N PHE A 359 19.20 -7.18 -22.26
CA PHE A 359 19.49 -5.85 -21.71
C PHE A 359 18.44 -5.40 -20.68
N ALA A 360 17.15 -5.54 -21.01
CA ALA A 360 16.06 -4.93 -20.26
C ALA A 360 15.92 -5.47 -18.81
N TYR A 361 16.14 -6.76 -18.60
CA TYR A 361 15.91 -7.38 -17.29
C TYR A 361 16.92 -6.91 -16.24
N PRO A 362 18.26 -6.95 -16.50
CA PRO A 362 19.24 -6.40 -15.56
C PRO A 362 19.05 -4.90 -15.32
N ASP A 363 18.62 -4.14 -16.32
CA ASP A 363 18.34 -2.70 -16.19
C ASP A 363 17.18 -2.43 -15.22
N ALA A 364 16.03 -3.06 -15.45
CA ALA A 364 14.87 -2.97 -14.57
C ALA A 364 15.17 -3.46 -13.13
N GLN A 365 16.04 -4.47 -12.99
CA GLN A 365 16.44 -4.99 -11.67
C GLN A 365 17.30 -4.00 -10.89
N ARG A 366 18.21 -3.28 -11.54
CA ARG A 366 19.00 -2.22 -10.89
C ARG A 366 18.10 -1.11 -10.35
N TYR A 367 17.03 -0.78 -11.05
CA TYR A 367 16.02 0.17 -10.56
C TYR A 367 15.17 -0.43 -9.44
N ARG A 368 14.60 -1.63 -9.64
CA ARG A 368 13.64 -2.26 -8.72
C ARG A 368 14.26 -2.72 -7.40
N LEU A 369 15.47 -3.28 -7.43
CA LEU A 369 16.11 -3.96 -6.30
C LEU A 369 17.46 -3.32 -5.90
N GLY A 370 17.96 -2.37 -6.69
CA GLY A 370 19.24 -1.71 -6.47
C GLY A 370 20.40 -2.31 -7.27
N SER A 371 21.51 -1.57 -7.34
CA SER A 371 22.70 -1.92 -8.13
C SER A 371 23.31 -3.27 -7.76
N ASN A 372 23.13 -3.70 -6.50
CA ASN A 372 23.70 -4.92 -5.94
C ASN A 372 22.68 -6.06 -5.79
N TYR A 373 21.57 -6.04 -6.55
CA TYR A 373 20.52 -7.07 -6.49
C TYR A 373 21.03 -8.51 -6.64
N ALA A 374 22.11 -8.74 -7.39
CA ALA A 374 22.74 -10.04 -7.58
C ALA A 374 23.44 -10.58 -6.31
N GLN A 375 23.66 -9.74 -5.30
CA GLN A 375 24.21 -10.15 -4.00
C GLN A 375 23.12 -10.61 -3.02
N LEU A 376 21.85 -10.31 -3.29
CA LEU A 376 20.72 -10.72 -2.44
C LEU A 376 20.67 -12.25 -2.35
N PRO A 377 20.29 -12.83 -1.19
CA PRO A 377 20.23 -14.27 -0.98
C PRO A 377 19.60 -15.09 -2.13
N PRO A 378 18.43 -14.74 -2.69
CA PRO A 378 17.82 -15.51 -3.78
C PRO A 378 18.56 -15.43 -5.12
N ASN A 379 19.28 -14.33 -5.36
CA ASN A 379 19.91 -14.05 -6.66
C ASN A 379 21.39 -14.45 -6.69
N ARG A 380 21.98 -14.64 -5.50
CA ARG A 380 23.39 -14.96 -5.36
C ARG A 380 23.66 -16.39 -5.86
N PRO A 381 24.62 -16.59 -6.77
CA PRO A 381 24.97 -17.93 -7.20
C PRO A 381 25.56 -18.75 -6.05
N ILE A 382 25.31 -20.05 -6.09
CA ILE A 382 25.89 -21.02 -5.14
C ILE A 382 27.40 -21.15 -5.38
N ALA A 383 27.82 -21.09 -6.65
CA ALA A 383 29.23 -21.10 -7.02
C ALA A 383 29.96 -19.84 -6.52
N PRO A 384 31.22 -19.97 -6.05
CA PRO A 384 32.00 -18.82 -5.62
C PRO A 384 32.17 -17.78 -6.73
N VAL A 385 31.89 -16.50 -6.42
CA VAL A 385 32.07 -15.37 -7.36
C VAL A 385 33.31 -14.57 -6.96
N TYR A 386 34.28 -14.54 -7.85
CA TYR A 386 35.47 -13.68 -7.73
C TYR A 386 35.48 -12.64 -8.84
N ALA A 387 34.89 -11.47 -8.56
CA ALA A 387 34.83 -10.34 -9.49
C ALA A 387 35.42 -9.08 -8.81
N PRO A 388 36.74 -9.01 -8.61
CA PRO A 388 37.38 -7.92 -7.88
C PRO A 388 37.28 -6.55 -8.59
N PHE A 389 36.65 -6.45 -9.75
CA PHE A 389 36.48 -5.19 -10.49
C PHE A 389 35.06 -4.63 -10.39
N VAL A 390 34.12 -5.34 -9.75
CA VAL A 390 32.79 -4.82 -9.39
C VAL A 390 32.82 -4.46 -7.90
N ARG A 391 32.61 -3.19 -7.57
CA ARG A 391 32.76 -2.61 -6.22
C ARG A 391 31.64 -1.63 -5.92
N ASP A 392 31.46 -1.38 -4.63
CA ASP A 392 30.62 -0.31 -4.10
C ASP A 392 29.17 -0.38 -4.58
N GLY A 393 28.46 0.75 -4.60
CA GLY A 393 27.02 0.81 -4.83
C GLY A 393 26.21 0.65 -3.54
N ILE A 394 24.96 1.09 -3.60
CA ILE A 394 24.04 1.02 -2.47
C ILE A 394 23.82 -0.45 -2.08
N THR A 395 23.69 -0.72 -0.77
CA THR A 395 23.43 -2.05 -0.17
C THR A 395 24.44 -3.16 -0.48
N THR A 396 25.70 -2.81 -0.79
CA THR A 396 26.78 -3.80 -0.98
C THR A 396 27.03 -4.63 0.28
N THR A 397 27.00 -5.96 0.12
CA THR A 397 27.26 -6.93 1.20
C THR A 397 28.67 -7.53 1.13
N LYS A 398 29.27 -7.58 -0.07
CA LYS A 398 30.65 -8.02 -0.30
C LYS A 398 31.38 -6.99 -1.15
N ASN A 399 32.49 -6.44 -0.63
CA ASN A 399 33.29 -5.42 -1.32
C ASN A 399 34.78 -5.80 -1.47
N TYR A 400 35.13 -7.08 -1.27
CA TYR A 400 36.47 -7.65 -1.50
C TYR A 400 37.67 -6.97 -0.81
N GLY A 401 37.45 -6.03 0.12
CA GLY A 401 38.49 -5.45 0.97
C GLY A 401 39.63 -4.78 0.19
N GLY A 402 40.87 -5.11 0.55
CA GLY A 402 42.08 -4.57 -0.06
C GLY A 402 42.47 -5.16 -1.42
N ASP A 403 41.64 -6.03 -2.01
CA ASP A 403 41.93 -6.62 -3.31
C ASP A 403 42.00 -5.53 -4.41
N PRO A 404 43.02 -5.56 -5.29
CA PRO A 404 43.12 -4.64 -6.41
C PRO A 404 41.86 -4.63 -7.26
N ASN A 405 41.30 -3.44 -7.49
CA ASN A 405 40.04 -3.25 -8.24
C ASN A 405 40.23 -3.07 -9.76
N TYR A 406 41.39 -3.45 -10.29
CA TYR A 406 41.76 -3.30 -11.69
C TYR A 406 42.38 -4.59 -12.25
N VAL A 407 42.27 -4.77 -13.57
CA VAL A 407 42.73 -5.99 -14.26
C VAL A 407 44.26 -6.00 -14.38
N ARG A 408 44.87 -7.19 -14.30
CA ARG A 408 46.34 -7.42 -14.43
C ARG A 408 47.18 -6.75 -13.34
N SER A 409 46.67 -6.68 -12.12
CA SER A 409 47.48 -6.25 -10.98
C SER A 409 48.64 -7.21 -10.74
N THR A 410 49.82 -6.65 -10.43
CA THR A 410 50.98 -7.41 -9.98
C THR A 410 50.92 -7.74 -8.48
N LEU A 411 49.96 -7.16 -7.74
CA LEU A 411 49.80 -7.34 -6.29
C LEU A 411 48.94 -8.56 -5.95
N SER A 412 48.01 -8.91 -6.84
CA SER A 412 47.22 -10.13 -6.78
C SER A 412 47.06 -10.65 -8.21
N PRO A 413 47.66 -11.80 -8.58
CA PRO A 413 47.60 -12.32 -9.95
C PRO A 413 46.18 -12.75 -10.39
N GLY A 414 45.18 -12.60 -9.52
CA GLY A 414 43.80 -13.04 -9.75
C GLY A 414 43.65 -14.56 -9.65
N VAL A 415 42.41 -15.04 -9.77
CA VAL A 415 42.11 -16.47 -9.83
C VAL A 415 42.02 -16.88 -11.30
N THR A 416 42.91 -17.76 -11.75
CA THR A 416 42.83 -18.35 -13.10
C THR A 416 41.58 -19.21 -13.20
N THR A 417 40.66 -18.86 -14.10
CA THR A 417 39.46 -19.68 -14.34
C THR A 417 39.84 -21.05 -14.90
N GLN A 418 39.24 -22.12 -14.34
CA GLN A 418 39.34 -23.48 -14.89
C GLN A 418 38.25 -23.77 -15.94
N SER A 419 37.31 -22.83 -16.15
CA SER A 419 36.23 -22.93 -17.14
C SER A 419 36.69 -22.43 -18.51
N ILE A 420 36.15 -23.07 -19.56
CA ILE A 420 36.43 -22.91 -20.98
C ILE A 420 36.76 -21.46 -21.35
N THR A 421 38.01 -21.24 -21.77
CA THR A 421 38.58 -19.94 -22.15
C THR A 421 38.08 -19.41 -23.50
N GLN A 422 37.29 -20.18 -24.24
CA GLN A 422 36.70 -19.80 -25.52
C GLN A 422 35.24 -20.26 -25.63
N ILE A 423 34.31 -19.38 -25.26
CA ILE A 423 32.93 -19.48 -25.75
C ILE A 423 32.94 -18.94 -27.18
N THR A 424 33.27 -19.78 -28.15
CA THR A 424 33.18 -19.41 -29.57
C THR A 424 31.72 -19.49 -30.02
N HIS A 425 31.13 -18.34 -30.35
CA HIS A 425 29.89 -18.32 -31.13
C HIS A 425 30.21 -18.73 -32.57
N HIS A 426 29.44 -19.67 -33.12
CA HIS A 426 29.58 -20.11 -34.52
C HIS A 426 28.88 -19.16 -35.50
N GLU A 427 27.97 -18.32 -35.00
CA GLU A 427 27.24 -17.32 -35.76
C GLU A 427 28.14 -16.13 -36.09
N ARG A 428 28.02 -15.62 -37.32
CA ARG A 428 28.79 -14.48 -37.81
C ARG A 428 27.89 -13.53 -38.58
N ILE A 429 28.02 -12.25 -38.31
CA ILE A 429 27.44 -11.20 -39.15
C ILE A 429 28.24 -11.18 -40.46
N ALA A 430 27.55 -11.18 -41.60
CA ALA A 430 28.20 -11.11 -42.90
C ALA A 430 28.98 -9.80 -43.06
N ALA A 431 30.14 -9.84 -43.73
CA ALA A 431 31.02 -8.68 -43.87
C ALA A 431 30.39 -7.47 -44.60
N ASN A 432 29.30 -7.70 -45.33
CA ASN A 432 28.53 -6.70 -46.06
C ASN A 432 27.21 -6.31 -45.37
N ALA A 433 27.00 -6.70 -44.11
CA ALA A 433 25.81 -6.29 -43.37
C ALA A 433 25.77 -4.77 -43.16
N LEU A 434 24.58 -4.19 -43.31
CA LEU A 434 24.32 -2.78 -43.05
C LEU A 434 23.56 -2.63 -41.73
N LEU A 435 23.97 -1.65 -40.91
CA LEU A 435 23.21 -1.27 -39.73
C LEU A 435 21.96 -0.50 -40.18
N GLY A 436 20.79 -0.98 -39.80
CA GLY A 436 19.51 -0.33 -40.11
C GLY A 436 18.43 -0.72 -39.11
N LEU A 437 17.41 0.13 -38.99
CA LEU A 437 16.16 -0.20 -38.31
C LEU A 437 15.31 -0.99 -39.30
N ASN A 438 15.35 -2.32 -39.19
CA ASN A 438 14.52 -3.19 -40.01
C ASN A 438 13.19 -3.38 -39.30
N GLU A 439 12.11 -2.87 -39.87
CA GLU A 439 10.75 -3.22 -39.45
C GLU A 439 10.38 -4.59 -40.04
N ILE A 440 9.74 -5.44 -39.23
CA ILE A 440 9.10 -6.66 -39.71
C ILE A 440 7.64 -6.26 -39.99
N PRO A 441 7.25 -6.08 -41.27
CA PRO A 441 5.90 -5.66 -41.60
C PRO A 441 4.91 -6.78 -41.28
N VAL A 442 3.68 -6.40 -40.92
CA VAL A 442 2.59 -7.37 -40.83
C VAL A 442 2.10 -7.70 -42.25
N ASP A 443 2.08 -8.97 -42.60
CA ASP A 443 1.65 -9.46 -43.90
C ASP A 443 0.70 -10.68 -43.80
N ASP A 444 0.40 -11.32 -44.92
CA ASP A 444 -0.55 -12.44 -44.96
C ASP A 444 -0.03 -13.70 -44.23
N GLU A 445 1.29 -13.84 -44.04
CA GLU A 445 1.90 -14.96 -43.33
C GLU A 445 1.56 -14.94 -41.83
N ASP A 446 1.42 -13.76 -41.24
CA ASP A 446 1.05 -13.59 -39.82
C ASP A 446 -0.31 -14.21 -39.48
N PHE A 447 -1.19 -14.38 -40.47
CA PHE A 447 -2.51 -14.95 -40.29
C PHE A 447 -2.56 -16.47 -40.52
N VAL A 448 -1.49 -17.10 -41.02
CA VAL A 448 -1.46 -18.54 -41.32
C VAL A 448 -1.55 -19.39 -40.05
N GLN A 449 -0.67 -19.15 -39.06
CA GLN A 449 -0.67 -19.95 -37.83
C GLN A 449 -1.93 -19.74 -36.97
N PRO A 450 -2.45 -18.51 -36.77
CA PRO A 450 -3.72 -18.32 -36.07
C PRO A 450 -4.90 -18.99 -36.78
N ARG A 451 -4.90 -19.04 -38.12
CA ARG A 451 -5.93 -19.75 -38.90
C ARG A 451 -5.85 -21.25 -38.70
N ASP A 452 -4.64 -21.81 -38.65
CA ASP A 452 -4.44 -23.22 -38.36
C ASP A 452 -4.89 -23.56 -36.93
N LEU A 453 -4.64 -22.69 -35.95
CA LEU A 453 -5.18 -22.83 -34.60
C LEU A 453 -6.73 -22.89 -34.63
N TRP A 454 -7.38 -21.94 -35.29
CA TRP A 454 -8.84 -21.91 -35.43
C TRP A 454 -9.40 -23.14 -36.14
N ARG A 455 -8.82 -23.52 -37.28
CA ARG A 455 -9.39 -24.56 -38.15
C ARG A 455 -9.08 -25.97 -37.71
N ARG A 456 -7.89 -26.19 -37.14
CA ARG A 456 -7.32 -27.53 -36.97
C ARG A 456 -7.18 -27.94 -35.51
N VAL A 457 -7.11 -26.98 -34.60
CA VAL A 457 -6.90 -27.24 -33.18
C VAL A 457 -8.19 -27.04 -32.40
N PHE A 458 -8.88 -25.91 -32.56
CA PHE A 458 -10.10 -25.63 -31.80
C PHE A 458 -11.28 -26.50 -32.24
N ASP A 459 -11.97 -27.06 -31.25
CA ASP A 459 -13.32 -27.60 -31.44
C ASP A 459 -14.39 -26.50 -31.44
N ASP A 460 -15.64 -26.86 -31.75
CA ASP A 460 -16.72 -25.87 -31.85
C ASP A 460 -17.05 -25.19 -30.52
N ALA A 461 -16.85 -25.86 -29.39
CA ALA A 461 -17.09 -25.28 -28.07
C ALA A 461 -15.99 -24.27 -27.69
N GLU A 462 -14.74 -24.57 -28.02
CA GLU A 462 -13.60 -23.67 -27.87
C GLU A 462 -13.72 -22.46 -28.80
N LYS A 463 -14.16 -22.65 -30.04
CA LYS A 463 -14.47 -21.57 -30.98
C LYS A 463 -15.54 -20.62 -30.43
N GLU A 464 -16.60 -21.16 -29.86
CA GLU A 464 -17.67 -20.37 -29.25
C GLU A 464 -17.16 -19.57 -28.04
N LYS A 465 -16.41 -20.22 -27.16
CA LYS A 465 -15.77 -19.56 -26.00
C LYS A 465 -14.80 -18.46 -26.44
N PHE A 466 -13.97 -18.72 -27.45
CA PHE A 466 -13.05 -17.74 -28.00
C PHE A 466 -13.80 -16.49 -28.49
N VAL A 467 -14.85 -16.68 -29.30
CA VAL A 467 -15.68 -15.57 -29.79
C VAL A 467 -16.32 -14.81 -28.64
N GLY A 468 -16.91 -15.52 -27.67
CA GLY A 468 -17.53 -14.90 -26.49
C GLY A 468 -16.53 -14.07 -25.68
N ASN A 469 -15.33 -14.58 -25.44
CA ASN A 469 -14.28 -13.90 -24.69
C ASN A 469 -13.77 -12.65 -25.40
N VAL A 470 -13.53 -12.73 -26.72
CA VAL A 470 -13.08 -11.58 -27.51
C VAL A 470 -14.17 -10.51 -27.56
N VAL A 471 -15.43 -10.89 -27.83
CA VAL A 471 -16.54 -9.93 -27.88
C VAL A 471 -16.82 -9.30 -26.51
N GLY A 472 -16.79 -10.10 -25.44
CA GLY A 472 -16.92 -9.60 -24.07
C GLY A 472 -15.83 -8.59 -23.71
N SER A 473 -14.58 -8.82 -24.14
CA SER A 473 -13.48 -7.87 -23.93
C SER A 473 -13.62 -6.56 -24.71
N LEU A 474 -14.44 -6.56 -25.77
CA LEU A 474 -14.74 -5.37 -26.56
C LEU A 474 -15.90 -4.54 -25.97
N ALA A 475 -16.53 -4.98 -24.88
CA ALA A 475 -17.60 -4.24 -24.22
C ALA A 475 -17.13 -2.84 -23.80
N GLY A 476 -17.93 -1.81 -24.11
CA GLY A 476 -17.60 -0.41 -23.79
C GLY A 476 -16.56 0.24 -24.71
N THR A 477 -16.00 -0.46 -25.69
CA THR A 477 -15.05 0.13 -26.66
C THR A 477 -15.76 0.89 -27.79
N PRO A 478 -15.16 1.98 -28.32
CA PRO A 478 -15.73 2.74 -29.43
C PRO A 478 -16.00 1.88 -30.68
N ALA A 479 -17.10 2.16 -31.39
CA ALA A 479 -17.52 1.37 -32.55
C ALA A 479 -16.43 1.21 -33.64
N PRO A 480 -15.67 2.25 -34.03
CA PRO A 480 -14.61 2.09 -35.04
C PRO A 480 -13.52 1.09 -34.64
N LEU A 481 -13.21 1.00 -33.34
CA LEU A 481 -12.20 0.06 -32.83
C LEU A 481 -12.75 -1.37 -32.85
N ARG A 482 -14.02 -1.56 -32.48
CA ARG A 482 -14.69 -2.87 -32.58
C ARG A 482 -14.70 -3.39 -34.02
N GLU A 483 -15.05 -2.53 -34.96
CA GLU A 483 -15.06 -2.85 -36.39
C GLU A 483 -13.66 -3.22 -36.90
N ALA A 484 -12.62 -2.47 -36.51
CA ALA A 484 -11.25 -2.77 -36.88
C ALA A 484 -10.77 -4.13 -36.34
N VAL A 485 -11.14 -4.48 -35.10
CA VAL A 485 -10.79 -5.78 -34.49
C VAL A 485 -11.50 -6.92 -35.21
N VAL A 486 -12.80 -6.78 -35.50
CA VAL A 486 -13.55 -7.77 -36.32
C VAL A 486 -12.90 -7.94 -37.69
N ALA A 487 -12.53 -6.84 -38.34
CA ALA A 487 -11.88 -6.88 -39.65
C ALA A 487 -10.51 -7.59 -39.60
N MET A 488 -9.72 -7.38 -38.54
CA MET A 488 -8.44 -8.05 -38.33
C MET A 488 -8.61 -9.56 -38.11
N PHE A 489 -9.53 -9.99 -37.24
CA PHE A 489 -9.83 -11.41 -37.05
C PHE A 489 -10.44 -12.07 -38.29
N SER A 490 -11.14 -11.30 -39.14
CA SER A 490 -11.63 -11.81 -40.43
C SER A 490 -10.50 -12.17 -41.41
N LYS A 491 -9.30 -11.58 -41.26
CA LYS A 491 -8.10 -11.98 -42.03
C LYS A 491 -7.53 -13.32 -41.56
N VAL A 492 -7.71 -13.66 -40.28
CA VAL A 492 -7.41 -15.00 -39.76
C VAL A 492 -8.38 -15.99 -40.39
N ASP A 493 -9.68 -15.80 -40.18
CA ASP A 493 -10.73 -16.59 -40.83
C ASP A 493 -12.04 -15.79 -40.90
N GLY A 494 -12.70 -15.79 -42.07
CA GLY A 494 -13.94 -15.06 -42.27
C GLY A 494 -15.08 -15.53 -41.36
N GLU A 495 -15.06 -16.79 -40.92
CA GLU A 495 -16.01 -17.32 -39.94
C GLU A 495 -15.90 -16.63 -38.58
N ILE A 496 -14.68 -16.30 -38.13
CA ILE A 496 -14.45 -15.63 -36.85
C ILE A 496 -15.15 -14.28 -36.85
N GLY A 497 -14.95 -13.48 -37.90
CA GLY A 497 -15.59 -12.18 -38.03
C GLY A 497 -17.12 -12.26 -38.07
N GLN A 498 -17.67 -13.25 -38.78
CA GLN A 498 -19.11 -13.48 -38.85
C GLN A 498 -19.69 -13.82 -37.47
N ARG A 499 -19.06 -14.75 -36.73
CA ARG A 499 -19.50 -15.14 -35.38
C ARG A 499 -19.39 -13.98 -34.39
N MET A 500 -18.31 -13.21 -34.45
CA MET A 500 -18.15 -12.00 -33.61
C MET A 500 -19.24 -10.95 -33.87
N MET A 501 -19.54 -10.66 -35.13
CA MET A 501 -20.59 -9.70 -35.49
C MET A 501 -21.99 -10.17 -35.07
N ALA A 502 -22.26 -11.48 -35.17
CA ALA A 502 -23.51 -12.05 -34.69
C ALA A 502 -23.65 -11.87 -33.17
N LYS A 503 -22.59 -12.18 -32.41
CA LYS A 503 -22.56 -12.02 -30.96
C LYS A 503 -22.70 -10.56 -30.50
N ILE A 504 -22.00 -9.63 -31.15
CA ILE A 504 -22.12 -8.19 -30.86
C ILE A 504 -23.56 -7.70 -31.07
N LYS A 505 -24.23 -8.17 -32.12
CA LYS A 505 -25.64 -7.82 -32.39
C LYS A 505 -26.57 -8.40 -31.34
N GLU A 506 -26.37 -9.67 -30.97
CA GLU A 506 -27.14 -10.34 -29.91
C GLU A 506 -27.05 -9.55 -28.60
N ASP A 507 -25.84 -9.21 -28.16
CA ASP A 507 -25.61 -8.45 -26.92
C ASP A 507 -26.20 -7.03 -26.97
N ALA A 508 -26.21 -6.38 -28.16
CA ALA A 508 -26.82 -5.07 -28.35
C ALA A 508 -28.36 -5.10 -28.30
N THR A 509 -28.99 -6.25 -28.57
CA THR A 509 -30.45 -6.44 -28.42
C THR A 509 -30.88 -6.78 -26.98
N HIS A 510 -29.93 -7.07 -26.08
CA HIS A 510 -30.17 -7.43 -24.68
C HIS A 510 -29.78 -6.32 -23.68
N LEU A 511 -29.51 -5.11 -24.17
CA LEU A 511 -29.39 -3.84 -23.44
C LEU A 511 -30.58 -2.93 -23.80
#